data_AF-A0A5C7M3J6-F1
#
_entry.id   AF-A0A5C7M3J6-F1
#
_cell.length_a   1.000
_cell.length_b   1.000
_cell.length_c   1.000
_cell.angle_alpha   90.00
_cell.angle_beta   90.00
_cell.angle_gamma   90.00
#
_symmetry.space_group_name_H-M   'P 1'
#
loop_
_entity.id
_entity.type
_entity.pdbx_description
1 polymer ?
#
loop_
_entity_poly.entity_id
_entity_poly.type
_entity_poly.pdbx_seq_one_letter_code
_entity_poly.pdbx_strand_id
1 'polypeptide(L)'
;MTVTQLLKAATASGVVAAFYLLVFFRLIGVVVVPGDSRYYDRSYQSTEYAAEIASAADKYGIDPMLLTAVVRQESNFDETAVSPVGAKGLGQLMPIIVEYCGIADPFNPSQNLDCSARFLSELLAKYEDMEFALAAYNAGEPAVDSCMCVPRNGQTEHYVTAVMGYYESYKSSPVVIHAPYRDYRISQGWHGSVVGYWGYDFVAGCGEKILAPISGVVTYNGLDGYVGRYSGGEQNTMLVIESLDGRASVTLLHGDYSGVDGFVSAGDAVGVEDSIGNSTGCHTHMSVTVDGENVDFYPMLVVQ
;
A
#
# COMPACT_ATOMS: atom_id res chain seq x y z
N MET A 1 13.74 -34.65 -11.06
CA MET A 1 12.39 -34.76 -10.49
C MET A 1 11.73 -33.41 -10.68
N THR A 2 10.68 -33.31 -11.49
CA THR A 2 10.07 -32.00 -11.83
C THR A 2 9.19 -31.50 -10.68
N VAL A 3 8.96 -30.19 -10.58
CA VAL A 3 8.07 -29.56 -9.57
C VAL A 3 6.69 -30.25 -9.53
N THR A 4 6.19 -30.68 -10.69
CA THR A 4 4.96 -31.45 -10.84
C THR A 4 4.99 -32.82 -10.17
N GLN A 5 6.17 -33.45 -10.07
CA GLN A 5 6.36 -34.75 -9.40
C GLN A 5 6.43 -34.62 -7.87
N LEU A 6 6.93 -33.50 -7.35
CA LEU A 6 6.92 -33.18 -5.91
C LEU A 6 5.49 -32.86 -5.42
N LEU A 7 4.70 -32.13 -6.22
CA LEU A 7 3.30 -31.82 -5.91
C LEU A 7 2.40 -33.06 -5.81
N LYS A 8 2.61 -34.07 -6.65
CA LYS A 8 1.87 -35.34 -6.58
C LYS A 8 2.20 -36.19 -5.36
N ALA A 9 3.38 -36.02 -4.76
CA ALA A 9 3.78 -36.75 -3.55
C ALA A 9 3.22 -36.09 -2.28
N ALA A 10 3.03 -34.77 -2.28
CA ALA A 10 2.59 -33.99 -1.12
C ALA A 10 1.07 -34.08 -0.83
N THR A 11 0.25 -34.43 -1.82
CA THR A 11 -1.21 -34.56 -1.66
C THR A 11 -1.66 -35.81 -0.90
N ALA A 12 -0.74 -36.73 -0.57
CA ALA A 12 -1.07 -37.99 0.09
C ALA A 12 -1.23 -37.89 1.63
N SER A 13 -0.85 -36.77 2.24
CA SER A 13 -0.89 -36.59 3.69
C SER A 13 -1.32 -35.15 4.01
N GLY A 14 -2.64 -34.93 4.01
CA GLY A 14 -3.32 -33.62 4.03
C GLY A 14 -2.98 -32.63 5.15
N VAL A 15 -2.06 -32.95 6.06
CA VAL A 15 -1.56 -32.03 7.10
C VAL A 15 -0.23 -31.35 6.68
N VAL A 16 0.52 -31.95 5.75
CA VAL A 16 1.84 -31.46 5.32
C VAL A 16 1.72 -30.44 4.19
N ALA A 17 0.73 -30.58 3.29
CA ALA A 17 0.53 -29.67 2.16
C ALA A 17 0.21 -28.22 2.59
N ALA A 18 -0.62 -28.04 3.64
CA ALA A 18 -0.97 -26.72 4.16
C ALA A 18 0.24 -25.99 4.79
N PHE A 19 1.12 -26.73 5.47
CA PHE A 19 2.35 -26.17 6.04
C PHE A 19 3.39 -25.79 4.99
N TYR A 20 3.55 -26.57 3.92
CA TYR A 20 4.50 -26.25 2.84
C TYR A 20 4.00 -25.12 1.92
N LEU A 21 2.68 -24.98 1.71
CA LEU A 21 2.09 -23.85 0.99
C LEU A 21 2.27 -22.54 1.77
N LEU A 22 1.97 -22.51 3.07
CA LEU A 22 2.20 -21.32 3.92
C LEU A 22 3.69 -20.93 4.04
N VAL A 23 4.61 -21.89 3.99
CA VAL A 23 6.07 -21.64 4.06
C VAL A 23 6.65 -21.17 2.72
N PHE A 24 6.12 -21.62 1.58
CA PHE A 24 6.55 -21.14 0.27
C PHE A 24 6.12 -19.69 -0.01
N PHE A 25 4.93 -19.26 0.44
CA PHE A 25 4.44 -17.89 0.18
C PHE A 25 5.06 -16.81 1.09
N ARG A 26 5.64 -17.20 2.24
CA ARG A 26 6.50 -16.30 3.02
C ARG A 26 7.80 -15.91 2.30
N LEU A 27 8.21 -16.62 1.24
CA LEU A 27 9.43 -16.32 0.50
C LEU A 27 9.24 -15.22 -0.57
N ILE A 28 8.01 -14.91 -0.96
CA ILE A 28 7.70 -13.87 -1.98
C ILE A 28 7.14 -12.59 -1.31
N GLY A 29 6.78 -12.66 -0.02
CA GLY A 29 6.28 -11.50 0.72
C GLY A 29 4.91 -11.02 0.23
N VAL A 30 4.07 -11.91 -0.30
CA VAL A 30 2.71 -11.61 -0.77
C VAL A 30 1.73 -12.59 -0.11
N VAL A 31 0.61 -12.08 0.39
CA VAL A 31 -0.48 -12.85 0.97
C VAL A 31 -1.77 -12.44 0.29
N VAL A 32 -2.44 -13.36 -0.40
CA VAL A 32 -3.76 -13.09 -0.99
C VAL A 32 -4.85 -13.66 -0.08
N VAL A 33 -5.86 -12.87 0.27
CA VAL A 33 -6.92 -13.22 1.23
C VAL A 33 -8.34 -12.99 0.66
N PRO A 34 -9.37 -13.72 1.14
CA PRO A 34 -10.76 -13.43 0.79
C PRO A 34 -11.22 -12.04 1.27
N GLY A 35 -12.19 -11.44 0.56
CA GLY A 35 -12.67 -10.07 0.82
C GLY A 35 -13.42 -9.86 2.15
N ASP A 36 -13.86 -10.94 2.82
CA ASP A 36 -14.50 -10.89 4.15
C ASP A 36 -13.52 -11.20 5.31
N SER A 37 -12.22 -11.28 5.03
CA SER A 37 -11.26 -11.57 6.10
C SER A 37 -11.21 -10.39 7.08
N ARG A 38 -11.39 -10.68 8.37
CA ARG A 38 -11.07 -9.80 9.52
C ARG A 38 -9.56 -9.48 9.63
N TYR A 39 -8.87 -9.62 8.51
CA TYR A 39 -7.46 -9.44 8.25
C TYR A 39 -7.26 -8.17 7.41
N TYR A 40 -8.16 -7.19 7.56
CA TYR A 40 -7.83 -5.81 7.21
C TYR A 40 -6.72 -5.38 8.17
N ASP A 41 -5.57 -5.19 7.56
CA ASP A 41 -4.23 -5.29 8.12
C ASP A 41 -3.91 -4.18 9.14
N ARG A 42 -2.93 -4.43 10.01
CA ARG A 42 -2.27 -3.42 10.87
C ARG A 42 -1.11 -2.72 10.13
N SER A 43 -0.99 -2.93 8.82
CA SER A 43 0.00 -2.23 8.00
C SER A 43 -0.36 -0.75 7.91
N TYR A 44 0.67 0.08 7.79
CA TYR A 44 0.48 1.52 7.68
C TYR A 44 -0.42 1.95 6.50
N GLN A 45 -0.51 1.11 5.46
CA GLN A 45 -1.41 1.34 4.33
C GLN A 45 -2.91 1.38 4.75
N SER A 46 -3.25 1.02 6.00
CA SER A 46 -4.60 1.11 6.54
C SER A 46 -4.87 2.37 7.39
N THR A 47 -3.91 3.29 7.55
CA THR A 47 -4.17 4.53 8.31
C THR A 47 -5.02 5.49 7.50
N GLU A 48 -5.88 6.26 8.18
CA GLU A 48 -6.70 7.28 7.51
C GLU A 48 -5.87 8.41 6.87
N TYR A 49 -4.61 8.56 7.30
CA TYR A 49 -3.66 9.56 6.79
C TYR A 49 -2.75 9.05 5.66
N ALA A 50 -3.01 7.83 5.17
CA ALA A 50 -2.15 7.19 4.19
C ALA A 50 -2.07 7.99 2.88
N ALA A 51 -3.17 8.66 2.51
CA ALA A 51 -3.26 9.55 1.36
C ALA A 51 -2.34 10.78 1.51
N GLU A 52 -2.44 11.48 2.64
CA GLU A 52 -1.69 12.70 2.92
C GLU A 52 -0.20 12.43 3.03
N ILE A 53 0.19 11.34 3.69
CA ILE A 53 1.59 10.92 3.78
C ILE A 53 2.12 10.53 2.40
N ALA A 54 1.37 9.77 1.60
CA ALA A 54 1.79 9.41 0.24
C ALA A 54 2.01 10.67 -0.61
N SER A 55 1.06 11.60 -0.58
CA SER A 55 1.16 12.86 -1.32
C SER A 55 2.34 13.71 -0.86
N ALA A 56 2.56 13.83 0.46
CA ALA A 56 3.67 14.60 1.01
C ALA A 56 5.02 13.95 0.69
N ALA A 57 5.12 12.63 0.85
CA ALA A 57 6.33 11.87 0.58
C ALA A 57 6.74 11.97 -0.90
N ASP A 58 5.78 11.81 -1.83
CA ASP A 58 6.01 11.97 -3.27
C ASP A 58 6.51 13.38 -3.61
N LYS A 59 5.84 14.42 -3.08
CA LYS A 59 6.19 15.82 -3.33
C LYS A 59 7.64 16.16 -2.92
N TYR A 60 8.15 15.54 -1.86
CA TYR A 60 9.50 15.80 -1.33
C TYR A 60 10.51 14.69 -1.61
N GLY A 61 10.13 13.69 -2.42
CA GLY A 61 11.00 12.59 -2.84
C GLY A 61 11.54 11.75 -1.68
N ILE A 62 10.75 11.55 -0.63
CA ILE A 62 11.11 10.67 0.49
C ILE A 62 10.30 9.39 0.45
N ASP A 63 10.80 8.34 1.09
CA ASP A 63 10.06 7.09 1.20
C ASP A 63 8.82 7.29 2.11
N PRO A 64 7.59 7.01 1.64
CA PRO A 64 6.39 7.16 2.45
C PRO A 64 6.44 6.29 3.71
N MET A 65 7.08 5.11 3.68
CA MET A 65 7.22 4.26 4.87
C MET A 65 8.13 4.89 5.93
N LEU A 66 9.08 5.74 5.53
CA LEU A 66 9.91 6.48 6.47
C LEU A 66 9.12 7.61 7.13
N LEU A 67 8.36 8.39 6.35
CA LEU A 67 7.50 9.45 6.90
C LEU A 67 6.47 8.86 7.86
N THR A 68 5.88 7.73 7.50
CA THR A 68 5.04 6.95 8.40
C THR A 68 5.70 6.60 9.71
N ALA A 69 6.93 6.07 9.64
CA ALA A 69 7.64 5.61 10.82
C ALA A 69 7.90 6.77 11.78
N VAL A 70 8.21 7.95 11.22
CA VAL A 70 8.30 9.21 11.98
C VAL A 70 6.96 9.55 12.62
N VAL A 71 5.87 9.65 11.85
CA VAL A 71 4.52 10.00 12.38
C VAL A 71 4.06 9.04 13.46
N ARG A 72 4.31 7.74 13.29
CA ARG A 72 4.01 6.73 14.32
C ARG A 72 4.77 6.99 15.61
N GLN A 73 6.05 7.32 15.52
CA GLN A 73 6.87 7.60 16.70
C GLN A 73 6.52 8.94 17.34
N GLU A 74 6.11 9.93 16.56
CA GLU A 74 5.81 11.28 17.03
C GLU A 74 4.45 11.37 17.74
N SER A 75 3.38 10.87 17.13
CA SER A 75 2.03 11.01 17.69
C SER A 75 1.25 9.71 17.75
N ASN A 76 1.78 8.61 17.22
CA ASN A 76 1.01 7.39 16.97
C ASN A 76 -0.29 7.69 16.19
N PHE A 77 -0.17 8.56 15.18
CA PHE A 77 -1.27 9.03 14.34
C PHE A 77 -2.37 9.83 15.07
N ASP A 78 -2.08 10.42 16.22
CA ASP A 78 -2.99 11.38 16.86
C ASP A 78 -2.76 12.78 16.26
N GLU A 79 -3.66 13.22 15.38
CA GLU A 79 -3.61 14.57 14.77
C GLU A 79 -3.79 15.70 15.78
N THR A 80 -4.34 15.42 16.97
CA THR A 80 -4.58 16.41 18.03
C THR A 80 -3.48 16.45 19.07
N ALA A 81 -2.44 15.62 18.93
CA ALA A 81 -1.37 15.48 19.91
C ALA A 81 -0.64 16.81 20.17
N VAL A 82 -0.39 17.09 21.45
CA VAL A 82 0.39 18.25 21.91
C VAL A 82 1.42 17.80 22.95
N SER A 83 2.71 18.02 22.70
CA SER A 83 3.76 17.70 23.68
C SER A 83 3.84 18.75 24.80
N PRO A 84 4.44 18.40 25.96
CA PRO A 84 4.68 19.37 27.04
C PRO A 84 5.53 20.58 26.65
N VAL A 85 6.32 20.46 25.58
CA VAL A 85 7.19 21.53 25.06
C VAL A 85 6.59 22.27 23.86
N GLY A 86 5.34 21.94 23.48
CA GLY A 86 4.56 22.69 22.50
C GLY A 86 4.63 22.18 21.06
N ALA A 87 5.16 20.97 20.85
CA ALA A 87 5.11 20.28 19.56
C ALA A 87 3.66 19.85 19.25
N LYS A 88 3.22 19.90 17.98
CA LYS A 88 1.81 19.71 17.60
C LYS A 88 1.59 18.78 16.41
N GLY A 89 0.51 18.02 16.48
CA GLY A 89 -0.03 17.21 15.39
C GLY A 89 0.79 15.98 15.04
N LEU A 90 0.53 15.42 13.85
CA LEU A 90 1.03 14.12 13.41
C LEU A 90 2.56 13.98 13.44
N GLY A 91 3.29 14.95 12.91
CA GLY A 91 4.75 14.96 12.92
C GLY A 91 5.36 15.72 14.10
N GLN A 92 4.56 16.07 15.12
CA GLN A 92 4.97 16.85 16.30
C GLN A 92 5.84 18.07 15.94
N LEU A 93 5.29 18.94 15.10
CA LEU A 93 6.01 20.13 14.64
C LEU A 93 6.14 21.16 15.77
N MET A 94 7.38 21.57 16.06
CA MET A 94 7.66 22.67 16.98
C MET A 94 7.22 24.01 16.36
N PRO A 95 6.85 25.03 17.16
CA PRO A 95 6.38 26.32 16.64
C PRO A 95 7.31 26.98 15.61
N ILE A 96 8.63 26.84 15.78
CA ILE A 96 9.62 27.36 14.83
C ILE A 96 9.54 26.67 13.46
N ILE A 97 9.23 25.37 13.43
CA ILE A 97 9.06 24.60 12.19
C ILE A 97 7.71 24.94 11.54
N VAL A 98 6.66 25.14 12.32
CA VAL A 98 5.35 25.63 11.84
C VAL A 98 5.50 26.98 11.13
N GLU A 99 6.24 27.91 11.73
CA GLU A 99 6.55 29.23 11.15
C GLU A 99 7.40 29.08 9.88
N TYR A 100 8.45 28.26 9.92
CA TYR A 100 9.32 27.97 8.77
C TYR A 100 8.54 27.44 7.55
N CYS A 101 7.58 26.54 7.78
CA CYS A 101 6.74 25.98 6.72
C CYS A 101 5.58 26.90 6.32
N GLY A 102 5.29 27.97 7.07
CA GLY A 102 4.16 28.86 6.82
C GLY A 102 2.80 28.19 6.99
N ILE A 103 2.70 27.20 7.88
CA ILE A 103 1.46 26.46 8.15
C ILE A 103 0.47 27.34 8.93
N ALA A 104 -0.80 27.34 8.53
CA ALA A 104 -1.86 28.05 9.24
C ALA A 104 -2.42 27.26 10.43
N ASP A 105 -2.56 25.94 10.28
CA ASP A 105 -3.06 25.05 11.32
C ASP A 105 -2.19 23.79 11.44
N PRO A 106 -1.40 23.63 12.53
CA PRO A 106 -0.56 22.46 12.73
C PRO A 106 -1.35 21.21 13.12
N PHE A 107 -2.66 21.29 13.39
CA PHE A 107 -3.51 20.12 13.61
C PHE A 107 -4.19 19.64 12.32
N ASN A 108 -4.13 20.41 11.23
CA ASN A 108 -4.60 19.95 9.94
C ASN A 108 -3.63 18.87 9.38
N PRO A 109 -4.09 17.62 9.15
CA PRO A 109 -3.21 16.51 8.76
C PRO A 109 -2.39 16.81 7.52
N SER A 110 -3.02 17.32 6.45
CA SER A 110 -2.34 17.60 5.19
C SER A 110 -1.24 18.66 5.35
N GLN A 111 -1.50 19.76 6.06
CA GLN A 111 -0.49 20.80 6.30
C GLN A 111 0.65 20.30 7.19
N ASN A 112 0.32 19.55 8.25
CA ASN A 112 1.32 19.03 9.18
C ASN A 112 2.25 18.00 8.50
N LEU A 113 1.67 17.07 7.74
CA LEU A 113 2.42 16.04 7.02
C LEU A 113 3.24 16.60 5.86
N ASP A 114 2.72 17.59 5.13
CA ASP A 114 3.48 18.30 4.08
C ASP A 114 4.75 18.94 4.66
N CYS A 115 4.63 19.64 5.78
CA CYS A 115 5.79 20.23 6.44
C CYS A 115 6.72 19.19 7.08
N SER A 116 6.18 18.13 7.68
CA SER A 116 6.98 17.03 8.25
C SER A 116 7.83 16.37 7.17
N ALA A 117 7.23 16.09 6.02
CA ALA A 117 7.90 15.52 4.85
C ALA A 117 8.97 16.47 4.29
N ARG A 118 8.65 17.76 4.15
CA ARG A 118 9.60 18.78 3.72
C ARG A 118 10.81 18.83 4.64
N PHE A 119 10.57 18.98 5.95
CA PHE A 119 11.62 19.12 6.93
C PHE A 119 12.50 17.87 6.98
N LEU A 120 11.88 16.68 6.98
CA LEU A 120 12.61 15.42 6.92
C LEU A 120 13.47 15.28 5.64
N SER A 121 12.94 15.68 4.48
CA SER A 121 13.69 15.67 3.20
C SER A 121 14.91 16.60 3.25
N GLU A 122 14.76 17.81 3.80
CA GLU A 122 15.87 18.76 3.99
C GLU A 122 16.95 18.19 4.92
N LEU A 123 16.57 17.50 5.99
CA LEU A 123 17.52 16.83 6.89
C LEU A 123 18.23 15.64 6.22
N LEU A 124 17.50 14.82 5.46
CA LEU A 124 18.08 13.71 4.70
C LEU A 124 19.11 14.23 3.68
N ALA A 125 18.78 15.32 3.00
CA ALA A 125 19.69 15.98 2.06
C ALA A 125 20.92 16.60 2.74
N LYS A 126 20.75 17.18 3.95
CA LYS A 126 21.84 17.79 4.70
C LYS A 126 22.84 16.76 5.22
N TYR A 127 22.35 15.68 5.82
CA TYR A 127 23.21 14.74 6.54
C TYR A 127 23.70 13.57 5.69
N GLU A 128 23.01 13.24 4.58
CA GLU A 128 23.27 12.06 3.73
C GLU A 128 23.32 10.73 4.53
N ASP A 129 22.77 10.75 5.74
CA ASP A 129 22.70 9.64 6.68
C ASP A 129 21.33 9.68 7.36
N MET A 130 20.59 8.58 7.25
CA MET A 130 19.22 8.50 7.73
C MET A 130 19.15 8.58 9.26
N GLU A 131 20.09 7.97 9.99
CA GLU A 131 20.10 8.03 11.45
C GLU A 131 20.38 9.44 11.94
N PHE A 132 21.24 10.18 11.24
CA PHE A 132 21.57 11.57 11.58
C PHE A 132 20.41 12.51 11.27
N ALA A 133 19.72 12.31 10.14
CA ALA A 133 18.52 13.05 9.81
C ALA A 133 17.41 12.83 10.84
N LEU A 134 17.16 11.59 11.25
CA LEU A 134 16.19 11.26 12.30
C LEU A 134 16.60 11.83 13.67
N ALA A 135 17.90 11.77 14.00
CA ALA A 135 18.41 12.38 15.22
C ALA A 135 18.21 13.91 15.22
N ALA A 136 18.43 14.57 14.08
CA ALA A 136 18.23 16.00 13.92
C ALA A 136 16.75 16.39 13.95
N TYR A 137 15.87 15.55 13.40
CA TYR A 137 14.41 15.73 13.48
C TYR A 137 13.96 15.76 14.96
N ASN A 138 14.49 14.85 15.78
CA ASN A 138 14.14 14.73 17.20
C ASN A 138 14.84 15.75 18.11
N ALA A 139 16.16 15.92 17.97
CA ALA A 139 16.99 16.69 18.89
C ALA A 139 17.33 18.10 18.39
N GLY A 140 16.99 18.41 17.14
CA GLY A 140 17.42 19.60 16.43
C GLY A 140 18.80 19.43 15.80
N GLU A 141 18.99 20.09 14.64
CA GLU A 141 20.25 20.11 13.89
C GLU A 141 21.49 20.46 14.73
N PRO A 142 21.48 21.47 15.64
CA PRO A 142 22.68 21.83 16.39
C PRO A 142 23.25 20.71 17.26
N ALA A 143 22.39 19.80 17.76
CA ALA A 143 22.82 18.68 18.56
C ALA A 143 23.65 17.69 17.71
N VAL A 144 23.19 17.40 16.49
CA VAL A 144 23.87 16.53 15.54
C VAL A 144 25.10 17.23 14.95
N ASP A 145 25.00 18.49 14.55
CA ASP A 145 26.09 19.27 13.96
C ASP A 145 27.31 19.36 14.88
N SER A 146 27.10 19.35 16.20
CA SER A 146 28.17 19.44 17.20
C SER A 146 29.10 18.22 17.24
N CYS A 147 28.61 17.05 16.81
CA CYS A 147 29.35 15.79 16.91
C CYS A 147 29.35 14.95 15.62
N MET A 148 28.53 15.31 14.62
CA MET A 148 28.21 14.49 13.46
C MET A 148 27.86 13.06 13.88
N CYS A 149 26.95 12.94 14.84
CA CYS A 149 26.60 11.70 15.51
C CYS A 149 25.15 11.73 16.03
N VAL A 150 24.58 10.57 16.34
CA VAL A 150 23.36 10.48 17.14
C VAL A 150 23.68 10.90 18.59
N PRO A 151 23.08 11.98 19.13
CA PRO A 151 23.37 12.46 20.47
C PRO A 151 23.05 11.42 21.56
N ARG A 152 24.01 11.16 22.46
CA ARG A 152 23.87 10.20 23.56
C ARG A 152 23.16 10.78 24.78
N ASN A 153 21.93 11.25 24.57
CA ASN A 153 21.06 11.79 25.63
C ASN A 153 19.99 10.78 26.09
N GLY A 154 20.04 9.53 25.62
CA GLY A 154 19.07 8.47 25.88
C GLY A 154 17.76 8.60 25.07
N GLN A 155 17.19 9.80 24.97
CA GLN A 155 15.94 10.03 24.22
C GLN A 155 16.13 9.86 22.72
N THR A 156 17.17 10.48 22.14
CA THR A 156 17.38 10.52 20.69
C THR A 156 17.85 9.17 20.14
N GLU A 157 18.71 8.46 20.87
CA GLU A 157 19.10 7.09 20.51
C GLU A 157 17.87 6.15 20.45
N HIS A 158 16.97 6.28 21.44
CA HIS A 158 15.72 5.52 21.45
C HIS A 158 14.81 5.92 20.29
N TYR A 159 14.69 7.21 20.01
CA TYR A 159 13.88 7.71 18.89
C TYR A 159 14.35 7.13 17.55
N VAL A 160 15.65 7.25 17.25
CA VAL A 160 16.23 6.73 15.99
C VAL A 160 16.00 5.23 15.89
N THR A 161 16.28 4.48 16.96
CA THR A 161 16.08 3.02 16.99
C THR A 161 14.63 2.64 16.73
N ALA A 162 13.67 3.37 17.34
CA ALA A 162 12.24 3.10 17.17
C ALA A 162 11.77 3.39 15.75
N VAL A 163 12.13 4.55 15.18
CA VAL A 163 11.75 4.91 13.81
C VAL A 163 12.35 3.94 12.80
N MET A 164 13.63 3.60 12.91
CA MET A 164 14.26 2.60 12.03
C MET A 164 13.58 1.23 12.16
N GLY A 165 13.23 0.81 13.37
CA GLY A 165 12.49 -0.43 13.60
C GLY A 165 11.11 -0.44 12.92
N TYR A 166 10.36 0.66 13.00
CA TYR A 166 9.09 0.80 12.28
C TYR A 166 9.29 0.79 10.77
N TYR A 167 10.26 1.56 10.27
CA TYR A 167 10.56 1.67 8.84
C TYR A 167 10.92 0.31 8.22
N GLU A 168 11.83 -0.43 8.85
CA GLU A 168 12.20 -1.79 8.43
C GLU A 168 11.01 -2.76 8.50
N SER A 169 10.19 -2.66 9.56
CA SER A 169 8.96 -3.45 9.67
C SER A 169 7.99 -3.17 8.53
N TYR A 170 7.84 -1.92 8.10
CA TYR A 170 6.96 -1.57 6.98
C TYR A 170 7.53 -2.06 5.64
N LYS A 171 8.83 -1.87 5.40
CA LYS A 171 9.53 -2.37 4.20
C LYS A 171 9.43 -3.88 4.04
N SER A 172 9.49 -4.62 5.14
CA SER A 172 9.48 -6.08 5.17
C SER A 172 8.08 -6.69 5.36
N SER A 173 7.04 -5.87 5.52
CA SER A 173 5.68 -6.37 5.66
C SER A 173 5.22 -7.03 4.36
N PRO A 174 4.54 -8.18 4.43
CA PRO A 174 4.02 -8.80 3.24
C PRO A 174 2.92 -7.94 2.62
N VAL A 175 2.90 -7.85 1.29
CA VAL A 175 1.79 -7.25 0.55
C VAL A 175 0.55 -8.11 0.76
N VAL A 176 -0.49 -7.56 1.35
CA VAL A 176 -1.78 -8.24 1.50
C VAL A 176 -2.72 -7.80 0.39
N ILE A 177 -3.24 -8.74 -0.38
CA ILE A 177 -4.15 -8.48 -1.51
C ILE A 177 -5.46 -9.21 -1.26
N HIS A 178 -6.56 -8.48 -1.32
CA HIS A 178 -7.89 -8.99 -1.08
C HIS A 178 -8.58 -9.34 -2.41
N ALA A 179 -9.51 -10.30 -2.38
CA ALA A 179 -10.44 -10.44 -3.50
C ALA A 179 -11.29 -9.15 -3.66
N PRO A 180 -11.71 -8.79 -4.89
CA PRO A 180 -12.45 -7.55 -5.14
C PRO A 180 -13.90 -7.59 -4.64
N TYR A 181 -14.31 -8.68 -3.98
CA TYR A 181 -15.66 -8.90 -3.44
C TYR A 181 -15.60 -9.71 -2.15
N ARG A 182 -16.64 -9.58 -1.32
CA ARG A 182 -16.83 -10.43 -0.15
C ARG A 182 -17.34 -11.82 -0.54
N ASP A 183 -18.38 -11.86 -1.38
CA ASP A 183 -18.97 -13.08 -1.91
C ASP A 183 -18.77 -13.11 -3.43
N TYR A 184 -18.12 -14.15 -3.95
CA TYR A 184 -17.84 -14.28 -5.37
C TYR A 184 -17.66 -15.74 -5.80
N ARG A 185 -17.66 -15.94 -7.12
CA ARG A 185 -17.09 -17.13 -7.76
C ARG A 185 -16.02 -16.71 -8.77
N ILE A 186 -15.02 -17.55 -8.97
CA ILE A 186 -14.07 -17.41 -10.07
C ILE A 186 -14.73 -18.03 -11.30
N SER A 187 -15.08 -17.21 -12.29
CA SER A 187 -15.69 -17.65 -13.56
C SER A 187 -14.65 -18.13 -14.56
N GLN A 188 -13.44 -17.57 -14.52
CA GLN A 188 -12.29 -17.97 -15.32
C GLN A 188 -11.01 -17.88 -14.49
N GLY A 189 -10.23 -18.98 -14.49
CA GLY A 189 -8.92 -19.04 -13.83
C GLY A 189 -7.81 -18.36 -14.66
N TRP A 190 -6.56 -18.43 -14.19
CA TRP A 190 -5.39 -17.77 -14.79
C TRP A 190 -5.41 -17.68 -16.32
N HIS A 191 -5.53 -16.46 -16.84
CA HIS A 191 -5.54 -16.18 -18.28
C HIS A 191 -5.00 -14.78 -18.57
N GLY A 192 -4.61 -14.51 -19.83
CA GLY A 192 -4.07 -13.18 -20.23
C GLY A 192 -3.66 -13.04 -21.70
N SER A 193 -4.13 -13.95 -22.57
CA SER A 193 -3.52 -14.19 -23.88
C SER A 193 -3.80 -13.15 -24.97
N VAL A 194 -4.64 -12.14 -24.75
CA VAL A 194 -5.03 -11.21 -25.84
C VAL A 194 -4.64 -9.75 -25.59
N VAL A 195 -4.40 -9.34 -24.34
CA VAL A 195 -4.04 -7.96 -23.96
C VAL A 195 -2.93 -7.80 -22.93
N GLY A 196 -2.38 -8.89 -22.38
CA GLY A 196 -1.24 -8.82 -21.46
C GLY A 196 -1.58 -8.62 -19.98
N TYR A 197 -2.87 -8.52 -19.61
CA TYR A 197 -3.31 -8.57 -18.22
C TYR A 197 -3.51 -10.02 -17.81
N TRP A 198 -2.54 -10.56 -17.05
CA TRP A 198 -2.62 -11.92 -16.53
C TRP A 198 -3.39 -11.92 -15.22
N GLY A 199 -4.53 -12.61 -15.19
CA GLY A 199 -5.43 -12.49 -14.07
C GLY A 199 -6.55 -13.51 -14.03
N TYR A 200 -7.56 -13.16 -13.24
CA TYR A 200 -8.71 -13.99 -12.91
C TYR A 200 -9.99 -13.19 -13.08
N ASP A 201 -11.06 -13.87 -13.52
CA ASP A 201 -12.37 -13.24 -13.69
C ASP A 201 -13.29 -13.61 -12.53
N PHE A 202 -13.64 -12.61 -11.74
CA PHE A 202 -14.50 -12.72 -10.58
C PHE A 202 -15.93 -12.34 -10.93
N VAL A 203 -16.91 -13.07 -10.39
CA VAL A 203 -18.33 -12.75 -10.53
C VAL A 203 -18.99 -12.77 -9.17
N ALA A 204 -19.54 -11.63 -8.75
CA ALA A 204 -20.40 -11.46 -7.59
C ALA A 204 -21.85 -11.14 -8.01
N GLY A 205 -22.02 -10.51 -9.17
CA GLY A 205 -23.30 -10.20 -9.82
C GLY A 205 -23.31 -8.76 -10.33
N CYS A 206 -23.94 -8.53 -11.49
CA CYS A 206 -24.04 -7.18 -12.06
C CYS A 206 -24.61 -6.19 -11.03
N GLY A 207 -23.96 -5.04 -10.87
CA GLY A 207 -24.36 -4.03 -9.89
C GLY A 207 -23.75 -4.21 -8.49
N GLU A 208 -23.01 -5.30 -8.24
CA GLU A 208 -22.34 -5.51 -6.95
C GLU A 208 -21.14 -4.58 -6.79
N LYS A 209 -20.87 -4.13 -5.56
CA LYS A 209 -19.75 -3.23 -5.29
C LYS A 209 -18.42 -3.95 -5.46
N ILE A 210 -17.54 -3.37 -6.25
CA ILE A 210 -16.13 -3.76 -6.33
C ILE A 210 -15.41 -3.08 -5.17
N LEU A 211 -14.71 -3.87 -4.36
CA LEU A 211 -13.90 -3.40 -3.25
C LEU A 211 -12.44 -3.31 -3.66
N ALA A 212 -11.73 -2.30 -3.15
CA ALA A 212 -10.28 -2.13 -3.36
C ALA A 212 -9.53 -3.37 -2.85
N PRO A 213 -8.83 -4.10 -3.73
CA PRO A 213 -8.04 -5.27 -3.33
C PRO A 213 -6.84 -4.93 -2.45
N ILE A 214 -6.30 -3.73 -2.59
CA ILE A 214 -5.15 -3.24 -1.81
C ILE A 214 -5.41 -1.79 -1.40
N SER A 215 -4.73 -1.37 -0.34
CA SER A 215 -4.59 0.05 -0.03
C SER A 215 -3.52 0.66 -0.93
N GLY A 216 -3.78 1.82 -1.51
CA GLY A 216 -2.85 2.41 -2.46
C GLY A 216 -3.38 3.64 -3.17
N VAL A 217 -2.57 4.16 -4.08
CA VAL A 217 -2.93 5.30 -4.93
C VAL A 217 -3.48 4.77 -6.26
N VAL A 218 -4.58 5.34 -6.70
CA VAL A 218 -5.13 5.14 -8.05
C VAL A 218 -4.20 5.83 -9.05
N THR A 219 -3.38 5.06 -9.76
CA THR A 219 -2.43 5.59 -10.75
C THR A 219 -3.02 5.64 -12.15
N TYR A 220 -4.11 4.92 -12.39
CA TYR A 220 -4.84 4.96 -13.66
C TYR A 220 -6.33 4.68 -13.45
N ASN A 221 -7.19 5.51 -14.05
CA ASN A 221 -8.61 5.24 -14.19
C ASN A 221 -9.06 5.73 -15.57
N GLY A 222 -9.46 4.82 -16.45
CA GLY A 222 -9.77 5.16 -17.83
C GLY A 222 -10.05 3.96 -18.71
N LEU A 223 -9.76 4.10 -20.00
CA LEU A 223 -9.94 3.05 -21.00
C LEU A 223 -8.57 2.48 -21.40
N ASP A 224 -8.45 1.15 -21.37
CA ASP A 224 -7.19 0.44 -21.64
C ASP A 224 -6.63 0.62 -23.06
N GLY A 225 -7.38 1.27 -23.95
CA GLY A 225 -7.01 1.50 -25.34
C GLY A 225 -7.16 0.26 -26.23
N TYR A 226 -7.54 -0.88 -25.68
CA TYR A 226 -7.69 -2.13 -26.42
C TYR A 226 -9.08 -2.26 -27.01
N VAL A 227 -9.15 -2.43 -28.33
CA VAL A 227 -10.39 -2.67 -29.06
C VAL A 227 -10.49 -4.15 -29.39
N GLY A 228 -11.34 -4.86 -28.66
CA GLY A 228 -11.52 -6.30 -28.80
C GLY A 228 -12.58 -6.72 -29.81
N ARG A 229 -12.89 -8.02 -29.82
CA ARG A 229 -13.84 -8.66 -30.76
C ARG A 229 -15.29 -8.62 -30.25
N TYR A 230 -15.49 -8.49 -28.95
CA TYR A 230 -16.80 -8.46 -28.28
C TYR A 230 -17.32 -7.01 -28.17
N SER A 231 -18.59 -6.87 -27.81
CA SER A 231 -19.26 -5.57 -27.57
C SER A 231 -19.07 -4.52 -28.68
N GLY A 232 -19.00 -4.94 -29.94
CA GLY A 232 -18.87 -4.01 -31.07
C GLY A 232 -17.55 -3.24 -31.15
N GLY A 233 -16.51 -3.64 -30.40
CA GLY A 233 -15.21 -2.96 -30.37
C GLY A 233 -15.09 -1.87 -29.30
N GLU A 234 -15.86 -1.96 -28.22
CA GLU A 234 -15.69 -1.09 -27.05
C GLU A 234 -14.41 -1.43 -26.27
N GLN A 235 -13.77 -0.39 -25.72
CA GLN A 235 -12.57 -0.51 -24.90
C GLN A 235 -12.92 -0.92 -23.46
N ASN A 236 -11.99 -1.59 -22.78
CA ASN A 236 -12.23 -1.99 -21.40
C ASN A 236 -12.03 -0.79 -20.48
N THR A 237 -12.96 -0.60 -19.54
CA THR A 237 -12.68 0.22 -18.37
C THR A 237 -11.57 -0.43 -17.56
N MET A 238 -10.71 0.40 -17.00
CA MET A 238 -9.54 -0.02 -16.25
C MET A 238 -9.31 0.90 -15.05
N LEU A 239 -9.11 0.27 -13.90
CA LEU A 239 -8.60 0.91 -12.69
C LEU A 239 -7.29 0.25 -12.29
N VAL A 240 -6.27 1.05 -11.99
CA VAL A 240 -4.98 0.59 -11.46
C VAL A 240 -4.76 1.24 -10.10
N ILE A 241 -4.53 0.40 -9.09
CA ILE A 241 -4.18 0.81 -7.72
C ILE A 241 -2.76 0.32 -7.45
N GLU A 242 -1.86 1.22 -7.05
CA GLU A 242 -0.48 0.89 -6.67
C GLU A 242 -0.27 1.09 -5.17
N SER A 243 0.38 0.12 -4.53
CA SER A 243 0.73 0.20 -3.12
C SER A 243 1.73 1.33 -2.87
N LEU A 244 1.70 1.90 -1.66
CA LEU A 244 2.53 3.07 -1.33
C LEU A 244 4.04 2.80 -1.36
N ASP A 245 4.46 1.56 -1.18
CA ASP A 245 5.86 1.15 -1.31
C ASP A 245 6.28 0.86 -2.76
N GLY A 246 5.35 1.03 -3.72
CA GLY A 246 5.56 0.76 -5.15
C GLY A 246 5.76 -0.72 -5.48
N ARG A 247 5.59 -1.61 -4.50
CA ARG A 247 5.88 -3.03 -4.68
C ARG A 247 4.73 -3.78 -5.34
N ALA A 248 3.50 -3.35 -5.19
CA ALA A 248 2.34 -4.06 -5.71
C ALA A 248 1.45 -3.15 -6.55
N SER A 249 0.89 -3.71 -7.62
CA SER A 249 -0.12 -3.06 -8.43
C SER A 249 -1.25 -4.03 -8.72
N VAL A 250 -2.49 -3.54 -8.57
CA VAL A 250 -3.70 -4.28 -8.92
C VAL A 250 -4.40 -3.55 -10.06
N THR A 251 -4.65 -4.29 -11.14
CA THR A 251 -5.44 -3.82 -12.28
C THR A 251 -6.80 -4.50 -12.28
N LEU A 252 -7.87 -3.71 -12.34
CA LEU A 252 -9.25 -4.16 -12.42
C LEU A 252 -9.86 -3.73 -13.75
N LEU A 253 -10.52 -4.65 -14.45
CA LEU A 253 -11.21 -4.36 -15.72
C LEU A 253 -12.70 -4.67 -15.67
N HIS A 254 -13.43 -4.08 -16.62
CA HIS A 254 -14.83 -4.35 -16.97
C HIS A 254 -15.90 -3.82 -15.99
N GLY A 255 -15.49 -3.26 -14.84
CA GLY A 255 -16.40 -2.55 -13.93
C GLY A 255 -16.64 -1.08 -14.31
N ASP A 256 -17.65 -0.47 -13.69
CA ASP A 256 -17.79 1.00 -13.67
C ASP A 256 -16.96 1.57 -12.52
N TYR A 257 -15.89 2.28 -12.84
CA TYR A 257 -14.96 2.91 -11.91
C TYR A 257 -15.11 4.44 -11.86
N SER A 258 -16.25 4.98 -12.30
CA SER A 258 -16.47 6.42 -12.42
C SER A 258 -16.25 7.16 -11.09
N GLY A 259 -15.41 8.20 -11.13
CA GLY A 259 -15.17 9.09 -10.00
C GLY A 259 -14.21 8.55 -8.93
N VAL A 260 -13.47 7.48 -9.24
CA VAL A 260 -12.45 6.93 -8.34
C VAL A 260 -11.08 7.51 -8.69
N ASP A 261 -10.47 8.21 -7.73
CA ASP A 261 -9.16 8.83 -7.84
C ASP A 261 -8.46 8.87 -6.48
N GLY A 262 -7.21 9.33 -6.46
CA GLY A 262 -6.46 9.53 -5.21
C GLY A 262 -6.14 8.23 -4.49
N PHE A 263 -6.09 8.29 -3.16
CA PHE A 263 -5.81 7.14 -2.32
C PHE A 263 -7.09 6.39 -1.98
N VAL A 264 -7.02 5.06 -1.98
CA VAL A 264 -8.09 4.17 -1.52
C VAL A 264 -7.53 3.21 -0.46
N SER A 265 -8.33 2.92 0.56
CA SER A 265 -8.02 1.87 1.52
C SER A 265 -8.53 0.54 0.97
N ALA A 266 -7.81 -0.55 1.26
CA ALA A 266 -8.30 -1.89 0.99
C ALA A 266 -9.73 -2.01 1.58
N GLY A 267 -10.66 -2.55 0.80
CA GLY A 267 -12.06 -2.70 1.20
C GLY A 267 -12.96 -1.49 0.93
N ASP A 268 -12.42 -0.34 0.55
CA ASP A 268 -13.23 0.78 0.05
C ASP A 268 -13.95 0.39 -1.23
N ALA A 269 -15.14 0.94 -1.46
CA ALA A 269 -15.85 0.74 -2.71
C ALA A 269 -15.17 1.54 -3.83
N VAL A 270 -14.62 0.84 -4.82
CA VAL A 270 -13.87 1.43 -5.94
C VAL A 270 -14.56 1.21 -7.28
N GLY A 271 -15.77 0.69 -7.29
CA GLY A 271 -16.56 0.57 -8.51
C GLY A 271 -17.75 -0.36 -8.36
N VAL A 272 -18.33 -0.71 -9.49
CA VAL A 272 -19.49 -1.61 -9.58
C VAL A 272 -19.24 -2.65 -10.67
N GLU A 273 -19.59 -3.91 -10.41
CA GLU A 273 -19.48 -4.99 -11.40
C GLU A 273 -20.40 -4.71 -12.58
N ASP A 274 -19.82 -4.70 -13.77
CA ASP A 274 -20.54 -4.49 -15.02
C ASP A 274 -19.91 -5.38 -16.12
N SER A 275 -20.32 -5.17 -17.37
CA SER A 275 -19.85 -5.87 -18.56
C SER A 275 -19.26 -4.87 -19.56
N ILE A 276 -18.60 -3.80 -19.09
CA ILE A 276 -18.12 -2.71 -19.94
C ILE A 276 -16.91 -3.16 -20.78
N GLY A 277 -16.90 -2.82 -22.07
CA GLY A 277 -15.83 -3.14 -23.00
C GLY A 277 -15.92 -4.55 -23.58
N ASN A 278 -14.77 -5.15 -23.88
CA ASN A 278 -14.63 -6.47 -24.50
C ASN A 278 -14.92 -7.61 -23.52
N SER A 279 -16.16 -7.68 -23.03
CA SER A 279 -16.65 -8.65 -22.07
C SER A 279 -17.82 -9.47 -22.64
N THR A 280 -17.99 -10.71 -22.16
CA THR A 280 -19.12 -11.58 -22.55
C THR A 280 -20.25 -11.62 -21.51
N GLY A 281 -20.16 -10.82 -20.45
CA GLY A 281 -21.12 -10.74 -19.35
C GLY A 281 -20.48 -10.15 -18.09
N CYS A 282 -21.29 -9.86 -17.07
CA CYS A 282 -20.78 -9.22 -15.85
C CYS A 282 -19.70 -10.07 -15.16
N HIS A 283 -18.54 -9.45 -14.98
CA HIS A 283 -17.42 -9.95 -14.22
C HIS A 283 -16.43 -8.81 -13.99
N THR A 284 -15.52 -8.97 -13.03
CA THR A 284 -14.32 -8.14 -12.90
C THR A 284 -13.10 -8.99 -13.18
N HIS A 285 -12.30 -8.59 -14.17
CA HIS A 285 -10.97 -9.14 -14.36
C HIS A 285 -10.02 -8.48 -13.37
N MET A 286 -9.29 -9.26 -12.58
CA MET A 286 -8.26 -8.77 -11.66
C MET A 286 -6.89 -9.36 -12.01
N SER A 287 -5.95 -8.46 -12.31
CA SER A 287 -4.53 -8.75 -12.51
C SER A 287 -3.74 -8.16 -11.35
N VAL A 288 -2.73 -8.89 -10.90
CA VAL A 288 -1.87 -8.50 -9.77
C VAL A 288 -0.43 -8.59 -10.22
N THR A 289 0.33 -7.52 -9.98
CA THR A 289 1.79 -7.55 -10.09
C THR A 289 2.44 -7.22 -8.76
N VAL A 290 3.53 -7.93 -8.44
CA VAL A 290 4.38 -7.61 -7.29
C VAL A 290 5.83 -7.61 -7.74
N ASP A 291 6.56 -6.56 -7.38
CA ASP A 291 7.96 -6.31 -7.75
C ASP A 291 8.17 -6.43 -9.29
N GLY A 292 7.15 -6.03 -10.06
CA GLY A 292 7.12 -6.06 -11.52
C GLY A 292 6.72 -7.41 -12.15
N GLU A 293 6.42 -8.44 -11.36
CA GLU A 293 6.04 -9.77 -11.85
C GLU A 293 4.56 -10.06 -11.65
N ASN A 294 3.90 -10.67 -12.65
CA ASN A 294 2.51 -11.12 -12.53
C ASN A 294 2.39 -12.25 -11.51
N VAL A 295 1.41 -12.15 -10.61
CA VAL A 295 1.20 -13.12 -9.53
C VAL A 295 0.04 -14.06 -9.88
N ASP A 296 0.36 -15.34 -10.07
CA ASP A 296 -0.65 -16.40 -10.11
C ASP A 296 -1.12 -16.73 -8.68
N PHE A 297 -2.33 -16.28 -8.32
CA PHE A 297 -2.89 -16.40 -6.98
C PHE A 297 -3.98 -17.47 -6.81
N TYR A 298 -4.23 -18.36 -7.79
CA TYR A 298 -5.20 -19.46 -7.63
C TYR A 298 -4.94 -20.35 -6.41
N PRO A 299 -3.69 -20.75 -6.09
CA PRO A 299 -3.44 -21.59 -4.93
C PRO A 299 -3.76 -20.91 -3.60
N MET A 300 -3.91 -19.58 -3.57
CA MET A 300 -4.15 -18.80 -2.36
C MET A 300 -5.65 -18.56 -2.11
N LEU A 301 -6.47 -18.54 -3.17
CA LEU A 301 -7.93 -18.37 -3.06
C LEU A 301 -8.69 -19.67 -2.75
N VAL A 302 -8.07 -20.84 -2.97
CA VAL A 302 -8.74 -22.16 -2.92
C VAL A 302 -8.47 -22.92 -1.60
N VAL A 303 -7.65 -22.39 -0.68
CA VAL A 303 -7.25 -23.06 0.58
C VAL A 303 -8.24 -22.80 1.73
N GLN A 304 -9.51 -22.50 1.44
CA GLN A 304 -10.55 -22.38 2.48
C GLN A 304 -11.78 -23.21 2.13
#